data_AF-A0A135T4Z3-F1
#
_entry.id   AF-A0A135T4Z3-F1
#
_cell.length_a   1.000
_cell.length_b   1.000
_cell.length_c   1.000
_cell.angle_alpha   90.00
_cell.angle_beta   90.00
_cell.angle_gamma   90.00
#
_symmetry.space_group_name_H-M   'P 1'
#
loop_
_entity.id
_entity.type
_entity.pdbx_description
1 polymer ?
#
loop_
_entity_poly.entity_id
_entity_poly.type
_entity_poly.pdbx_seq_one_letter_code
_entity_poly.pdbx_strand_id
1 'polypeptide(L)'
;MIATSNELAQKSGAFVTTGIIKVPPESSTNAVASRATFTLDIRHPDDKVISEVQEQCLAFFQGVSRENGVELGWSIDVDSPATTFDEDCVWAFETAANGIVGYDGWLRMTSGATHDSVNTSRHCPTTMIFVPCKDGVSHHPEEYCSPEDCALGA
;
A
#
# COMPACT_ATOMS: atom_id res chain seq x y z
N MET A 1 -5.79 0.35 19.22
CA MET A 1 -5.29 -0.55 18.15
C MET A 1 -5.07 0.21 16.86
N ILE A 2 -6.12 0.69 16.17
CA ILE A 2 -6.01 1.38 14.85
C ILE A 2 -5.13 2.65 14.88
N ALA A 3 -5.36 3.57 15.83
CA ALA A 3 -4.53 4.79 15.90
C ALA A 3 -3.05 4.46 16.13
N THR A 4 -2.79 3.54 17.07
CA THR A 4 -1.43 3.10 17.40
C THR A 4 -0.74 2.39 16.23
N SER A 5 -1.44 1.58 15.43
CA SER A 5 -0.82 0.94 14.26
C SER A 5 -0.38 1.96 13.22
N ASN A 6 -1.15 3.03 13.01
CA ASN A 6 -0.73 4.15 12.15
C ASN A 6 0.49 4.89 12.72
N GLU A 7 0.50 5.20 14.02
CA GLU A 7 1.63 5.86 14.67
C GLU A 7 2.93 5.03 14.62
N LEU A 8 2.84 3.70 14.79
CA LEU A 8 3.97 2.80 14.67
C LEU A 8 4.53 2.77 13.24
N ALA A 9 3.65 2.69 12.25
CA ALA A 9 4.04 2.70 10.84
C ALA A 9 4.77 3.99 10.45
N GLN A 10 4.23 5.15 10.84
CA GLN A 10 4.82 6.45 10.53
C GLN A 10 6.23 6.60 11.10
N LYS A 11 6.49 6.07 12.31
CA LYS A 11 7.84 6.09 12.91
C LYS A 11 8.86 5.27 12.12
N SER A 12 8.40 4.26 11.40
CA SER A 12 9.23 3.39 10.56
C SER A 12 9.22 3.80 9.08
N GLY A 13 8.56 4.91 8.71
CA GLY A 13 8.42 5.34 7.31
C GLY A 13 7.47 4.45 6.49
N ALA A 14 6.71 3.57 7.13
CA ALA A 14 5.73 2.70 6.49
C ALA A 14 4.33 3.34 6.48
N PHE A 15 3.47 2.83 5.61
CA PHE A 15 2.04 3.16 5.59
C PHE A 15 1.25 2.02 6.21
N VAL A 16 0.32 2.37 7.10
CA VAL A 16 -0.69 1.43 7.62
C VAL A 16 -2.06 2.03 7.49
N THR A 17 -2.96 1.31 6.83
CA THR A 17 -4.35 1.73 6.63
C THR A 17 -5.32 0.70 7.19
N THR A 18 -6.31 1.17 7.95
CA THR A 18 -7.51 0.38 8.27
C THR A 18 -8.62 0.78 7.30
N GLY A 19 -8.78 -0.02 6.25
CA GLY A 19 -9.79 0.23 5.22
C GLY A 19 -11.19 -0.29 5.58
N ILE A 20 -11.26 -1.31 6.45
CA ILE A 20 -12.51 -1.99 6.81
C ILE A 20 -12.59 -2.11 8.32
N ILE A 21 -13.71 -1.70 8.89
CA ILE A 21 -14.10 -1.96 10.28
C ILE A 21 -15.51 -2.53 10.26
N LYS A 22 -15.70 -3.68 10.90
CA LYS A 22 -17.00 -4.32 11.02
C LYS A 22 -17.30 -4.63 12.48
N VAL A 23 -18.51 -4.26 12.88
CA VAL A 23 -19.17 -4.69 14.12
C VAL A 23 -20.38 -5.52 13.70
N PRO A 24 -20.72 -6.62 14.40
CA PRO A 24 -21.84 -7.46 14.01
C PRO A 24 -23.15 -6.64 13.89
N PRO A 25 -23.97 -6.86 12.84
CA PRO A 25 -25.16 -6.06 12.57
C PRO A 25 -26.21 -6.12 13.69
N GLU A 26 -26.22 -7.18 14.49
CA GLU A 26 -27.06 -7.37 15.67
C GLU A 26 -26.65 -6.52 16.88
N SER A 27 -25.54 -5.77 16.78
CA SER A 27 -25.07 -4.90 17.86
C SER A 27 -26.00 -3.71 18.06
N SER A 28 -26.20 -3.32 19.32
CA SER A 28 -27.02 -2.17 19.71
C SER A 28 -26.15 -1.03 20.23
N THR A 29 -26.59 0.22 20.04
CA THR A 29 -25.88 1.42 20.52
C THR A 29 -25.73 1.48 22.04
N ASN A 30 -26.57 0.76 22.77
CA ASN A 30 -26.54 0.67 24.24
C ASN A 30 -26.00 -0.67 24.77
N ALA A 31 -25.48 -1.54 23.90
CA ALA A 31 -24.89 -2.82 24.27
C ALA A 31 -23.40 -2.82 23.94
N VAL A 32 -22.59 -3.41 24.81
CA VAL A 32 -21.17 -3.61 24.55
C VAL A 32 -21.03 -4.62 23.40
N ALA A 33 -20.30 -4.26 22.34
CA ALA A 33 -20.08 -5.15 21.21
C ALA A 33 -19.30 -6.40 21.65
N SER A 34 -19.80 -7.58 21.29
CA SER A 34 -19.16 -8.86 21.63
C SER A 34 -17.96 -9.18 20.71
N ARG A 35 -17.87 -8.54 19.55
CA ARG A 35 -16.82 -8.72 18.55
C ARG A 35 -16.66 -7.46 17.71
N ALA A 36 -15.43 -7.17 17.31
CA ALA A 36 -15.12 -6.25 16.24
C ALA A 36 -14.02 -6.87 15.37
N THR A 37 -14.08 -6.63 14.06
CA THR A 37 -13.04 -7.06 13.12
C THR A 37 -12.61 -5.86 12.29
N PHE A 38 -11.33 -5.72 12.02
CA PHE A 38 -10.80 -4.68 11.16
C PHE A 38 -9.62 -5.21 10.34
N THR A 39 -9.32 -4.56 9.21
CA THR A 39 -8.17 -4.88 8.37
C THR A 39 -6.99 -3.97 8.67
N LEU A 40 -5.78 -4.46 8.38
CA LEU A 40 -4.57 -3.64 8.27
C LEU A 40 -3.92 -3.93 6.94
N ASP A 41 -3.69 -2.87 6.15
CA ASP A 41 -2.85 -2.88 4.96
C ASP A 41 -1.54 -2.18 5.30
N ILE A 42 -0.43 -2.93 5.33
CA ILE A 42 0.92 -2.45 5.67
C ILE A 42 1.75 -2.40 4.39
N ARG A 43 2.32 -1.23 4.08
CA ARG A 43 3.13 -1.04 2.85
C ARG A 43 4.45 -0.35 3.13
N HIS A 44 5.51 -0.91 2.56
CA HIS A 44 6.85 -0.33 2.54
C HIS A 44 7.68 -0.96 1.40
N PRO A 45 8.65 -0.26 0.78
CA PRO A 45 9.56 -0.86 -0.22
C PRO A 45 10.58 -1.86 0.34
N ASP A 46 10.64 -2.04 1.66
CA ASP A 46 11.52 -2.99 2.35
C ASP A 46 10.67 -3.93 3.21
N ASP A 47 10.68 -5.21 2.86
CA ASP A 47 9.91 -6.27 3.52
C ASP A 47 10.28 -6.44 5.01
N LYS A 48 11.50 -6.06 5.40
CA LYS A 48 11.91 -6.08 6.81
C LYS A 48 11.12 -5.08 7.63
N VAL A 49 10.92 -3.88 7.09
CA VAL A 49 10.13 -2.84 7.77
C VAL A 49 8.67 -3.26 7.89
N ILE A 50 8.11 -3.91 6.87
CA ILE A 50 6.75 -4.48 6.94
C ILE A 50 6.67 -5.48 8.10
N SER A 51 7.62 -6.41 8.17
CA SER A 51 7.68 -7.44 9.21
C SER A 51 7.80 -6.83 10.60
N GLU A 52 8.67 -5.85 10.78
CA GLU A 52 8.86 -5.15 12.06
C GLU A 52 7.61 -4.38 12.50
N VAL A 53 6.94 -3.67 11.59
CA VAL A 53 5.70 -2.95 11.89
C VAL A 53 4.57 -3.93 12.25
N GLN A 54 4.46 -5.04 11.53
CA GLN A 54 3.50 -6.09 11.83
C GLN A 54 3.73 -6.66 13.24
N GLU A 55 4.97 -7.03 13.57
CA GLU A 55 5.34 -7.56 14.88
C GLU A 55 5.02 -6.59 16.01
N GLN A 56 5.36 -5.30 15.83
CA GLN A 56 5.05 -4.26 16.81
C GLN A 56 3.53 -4.06 17.00
N CYS A 57 2.76 -4.08 15.92
CA CYS A 57 1.30 -3.99 15.99
C CYS A 57 0.71 -5.18 16.74
N LEU A 58 1.13 -6.42 16.41
CA LEU A 58 0.64 -7.63 17.04
C LEU A 58 0.99 -7.70 18.54
N ALA A 59 2.22 -7.31 18.90
CA ALA A 59 2.64 -7.24 20.30
C ALA A 59 1.77 -6.24 21.09
N PHE A 60 1.51 -5.06 20.51
CA PHE A 60 0.63 -4.06 21.11
C PHE A 60 -0.81 -4.59 21.24
N PHE A 61 -1.35 -5.24 20.21
CA PHE A 61 -2.72 -5.78 20.23
C PHE A 61 -2.88 -6.89 21.27
N GLN A 62 -1.88 -7.75 21.43
CA GLN A 62 -1.85 -8.75 22.49
C GLN A 62 -1.81 -8.12 23.89
N GLY A 63 -1.09 -7.01 24.07
CA GLY A 63 -1.14 -6.20 25.29
C GLY A 63 -2.56 -5.74 25.62
N VAL A 64 -3.19 -5.02 24.69
CA VAL A 64 -4.57 -4.53 24.83
C VAL A 64 -5.55 -5.67 25.08
N SER A 65 -5.38 -6.81 24.40
CA SER A 65 -6.29 -7.95 24.54
C SER A 65 -6.22 -8.57 25.94
N ARG A 66 -5.02 -8.72 26.50
CA ARG A 66 -4.83 -9.20 27.88
C ARG A 66 -5.39 -8.23 28.91
N GLU A 67 -5.15 -6.93 28.75
CA GLU A 67 -5.64 -5.90 29.67
C GLU A 67 -7.17 -5.84 29.73
N ASN A 68 -7.83 -6.10 28.60
CA ASN A 68 -9.29 -6.02 28.48
C ASN A 68 -9.99 -7.38 28.59
N GLY A 69 -9.24 -8.48 28.76
CA GLY A 69 -9.80 -9.83 28.86
C GLY A 69 -10.54 -10.30 27.60
N VAL A 70 -10.10 -9.87 26.42
CA VAL A 70 -10.70 -10.24 25.12
C VAL A 70 -9.78 -11.18 24.34
N GLU A 71 -10.38 -11.97 23.45
CA GLU A 71 -9.64 -12.82 22.52
C GLU A 71 -9.19 -12.03 21.28
N LEU A 72 -7.97 -12.33 20.79
CA LEU A 72 -7.43 -11.78 19.56
C LEU A 72 -7.11 -12.91 18.59
N GLY A 73 -7.78 -12.90 17.44
CA GLY A 73 -7.43 -13.71 16.27
C GLY A 73 -7.03 -12.82 15.11
N TRP A 74 -6.06 -13.28 14.31
CA TRP A 74 -5.63 -12.60 13.09
C TRP A 74 -5.15 -13.62 12.06
N SER A 75 -5.17 -13.22 10.79
CA SER A 75 -4.65 -13.98 9.66
C SER A 75 -4.04 -13.01 8.64
N ILE A 76 -3.15 -13.53 7.79
CA ILE A 76 -2.67 -12.80 6.63
C ILE A 76 -3.63 -13.11 5.47
N ASP A 77 -4.27 -12.08 4.93
CA ASP A 77 -5.14 -12.22 3.77
C ASP A 77 -4.34 -12.18 2.46
N VAL A 78 -3.34 -11.27 2.37
CA VAL A 78 -2.46 -11.08 1.21
C VAL A 78 -1.04 -10.79 1.70
N ASP A 79 -0.06 -11.48 1.12
CA ASP A 79 1.37 -11.22 1.29
C ASP A 79 2.00 -10.97 -0.08
N SER A 80 2.62 -9.81 -0.24
CA SER A 80 3.19 -9.34 -1.51
C SER A 80 4.56 -8.70 -1.27
N PRO A 81 5.66 -9.44 -1.48
CA PRO A 81 7.01 -8.92 -1.30
C PRO A 81 7.34 -7.72 -2.20
N ALA A 82 8.26 -6.88 -1.74
CA ALA A 82 8.85 -5.81 -2.53
C ALA A 82 9.41 -6.37 -3.86
N THR A 83 9.08 -5.68 -4.96
CA THR A 83 9.41 -6.13 -6.31
C THR A 83 10.30 -5.11 -7.01
N THR A 84 11.46 -5.56 -7.48
CA THR A 84 12.32 -4.81 -8.39
C THR A 84 11.98 -5.23 -9.83
N PHE A 85 11.73 -4.25 -10.69
CA PHE A 85 11.47 -4.49 -12.10
C PHE A 85 12.76 -4.72 -12.88
N ASP A 86 12.61 -5.26 -14.09
CA ASP A 86 13.73 -5.61 -14.96
C ASP A 86 14.51 -4.35 -15.39
N GLU A 87 15.81 -4.31 -15.12
CA GLU A 87 16.63 -3.11 -15.35
C GLU A 87 16.81 -2.78 -16.84
N ASP A 88 16.80 -3.78 -17.73
CA ASP A 88 16.87 -3.53 -19.18
C ASP A 88 15.57 -2.88 -19.67
N CYS A 89 14.42 -3.32 -19.16
CA CYS A 89 13.14 -2.67 -19.43
C CYS A 89 13.10 -1.24 -18.88
N VAL A 90 13.59 -1.02 -17.65
CA VAL A 90 13.69 0.32 -17.05
C VAL A 90 14.57 1.21 -17.93
N TRP A 91 15.77 0.76 -18.27
CA TRP A 91 16.72 1.51 -19.09
C TRP A 91 16.16 1.87 -20.48
N ALA A 92 15.40 0.96 -21.11
CA ALA A 92 14.74 1.23 -22.38
C ALA A 92 13.76 2.42 -22.27
N PHE A 93 12.97 2.50 -21.19
CA PHE A 93 12.06 3.62 -20.97
C PHE A 93 12.76 4.90 -20.57
N GLU A 94 13.81 4.85 -19.77
CA GLU A 94 14.61 6.04 -19.45
C GLU A 94 15.19 6.66 -20.72
N THR A 95 15.68 5.82 -21.63
CA THR A 95 16.19 6.27 -22.94
C THR A 95 15.10 6.92 -23.77
N ALA A 96 13.90 6.32 -23.83
CA ALA A 96 12.76 6.89 -24.54
C ALA A 96 12.28 8.22 -23.92
N ALA A 97 12.11 8.26 -22.60
CA ALA A 97 11.69 9.45 -21.86
C ALA A 97 12.68 10.61 -22.05
N ASN A 98 13.98 10.35 -21.97
CA ASN A 98 15.02 11.34 -22.26
C ASN A 98 14.88 11.96 -23.67
N GLY A 99 14.51 11.15 -24.67
CA GLY A 99 14.30 11.62 -26.04
C GLY A 99 13.03 12.45 -26.24
N ILE A 100 11.99 12.24 -25.42
CA ILE A 100 10.67 12.87 -25.57
C ILE A 100 10.53 14.11 -24.68
N VAL A 101 10.87 13.99 -23.40
CA VAL A 101 10.65 15.03 -22.38
C VAL A 101 11.96 15.62 -21.82
N GLY A 102 13.13 15.07 -22.20
CA GLY A 102 14.43 15.50 -21.69
C GLY A 102 14.74 14.94 -20.28
N TYR A 103 15.99 15.12 -19.84
CA TYR A 103 16.46 14.57 -18.55
C TYR A 103 15.71 15.13 -17.33
N ASP A 104 15.21 16.36 -17.41
CA ASP A 104 14.48 17.01 -16.31
C ASP A 104 12.96 16.73 -16.37
N GLY A 105 12.49 16.01 -17.42
CA GLY A 105 11.08 15.74 -17.66
C GLY A 105 10.54 14.46 -17.04
N TRP A 106 11.39 13.66 -16.38
CA TRP A 106 11.01 12.39 -15.74
C TRP A 106 11.86 12.10 -14.51
N LEU A 107 11.44 11.11 -13.70
CA LEU A 107 12.19 10.63 -12.53
C LEU A 107 11.90 9.15 -12.25
N ARG A 108 12.85 8.43 -11.65
CA ARG A 108 12.60 7.08 -11.11
C ARG A 108 11.72 7.18 -9.87
N MET A 109 10.73 6.29 -9.75
CA MET A 109 9.88 6.20 -8.57
C MET A 109 9.48 4.77 -8.24
N THR A 110 9.17 4.53 -6.97
CA THR A 110 8.56 3.29 -6.49
C THR A 110 7.05 3.43 -6.52
N SER A 111 6.33 2.41 -7.02
CA SER A 111 4.87 2.39 -6.87
C SER A 111 4.47 2.11 -5.43
N GLY A 112 3.58 2.95 -4.89
CA GLY A 112 2.91 2.70 -3.60
C GLY A 112 1.71 1.77 -3.71
N ALA A 113 1.31 1.38 -4.93
CA ALA A 113 0.18 0.52 -5.22
C ALA A 113 0.61 -0.81 -5.84
N THR A 114 -0.21 -1.84 -5.61
CA THR A 114 -0.06 -3.13 -6.28
C THR A 114 -0.66 -3.05 -7.68
N HIS A 115 0.03 -3.60 -8.67
CA HIS A 115 -0.42 -3.68 -10.06
C HIS A 115 -0.20 -5.10 -10.58
N ASP A 116 -0.95 -5.49 -11.62
CA ASP A 116 -0.77 -6.79 -12.28
C ASP A 116 0.66 -7.03 -12.75
N SER A 117 1.39 -5.96 -13.07
CA SER A 117 2.80 -5.99 -13.45
C SER A 117 3.71 -6.68 -12.41
N VAL A 118 3.36 -6.63 -11.12
CA VAL A 118 4.07 -7.36 -10.06
C VAL A 118 3.99 -8.88 -10.27
N ASN A 119 2.87 -9.36 -10.81
CA ASN A 119 2.74 -10.77 -11.13
C ASN A 119 3.41 -11.11 -12.45
N THR A 120 3.29 -10.26 -13.49
CA THR A 120 3.92 -10.53 -14.80
C THR A 120 5.45 -10.51 -14.71
N SER A 121 6.05 -9.71 -13.82
CA SER A 121 7.50 -9.67 -13.61
C SER A 121 8.10 -11.00 -13.17
N ARG A 122 7.28 -11.91 -12.61
CA ARG A 122 7.69 -13.27 -12.23
C ARG A 122 7.87 -14.20 -13.44
N HIS A 123 7.38 -13.80 -14.61
CA HIS A 123 7.31 -14.63 -15.81
C HIS A 123 8.06 -14.03 -17.00
N CYS A 124 8.20 -12.71 -17.08
CA CYS A 124 8.93 -12.04 -18.15
C CYS A 124 9.51 -10.68 -17.71
N PRO A 125 10.55 -10.18 -18.40
CA PRO A 125 11.03 -8.81 -18.22
C PRO A 125 9.85 -7.82 -18.25
N THR A 126 9.71 -7.05 -17.17
CA THR A 126 8.56 -6.18 -16.93
C THR A 126 9.05 -4.91 -16.25
N THR A 127 8.43 -3.79 -16.57
CA THR A 127 8.54 -2.53 -15.83
C THR A 127 7.23 -1.75 -15.94
N MET A 128 7.18 -0.55 -15.37
CA MET A 128 6.01 0.32 -15.37
C MET A 128 6.39 1.74 -15.80
N ILE A 129 5.46 2.41 -16.47
CA ILE A 129 5.51 3.84 -16.77
C ILE A 129 4.38 4.49 -16.01
N PHE A 130 4.67 5.61 -15.35
CA PHE A 130 3.64 6.43 -14.71
C PHE A 130 3.57 7.81 -15.34
N VAL A 131 2.34 8.32 -15.39
CA VAL A 131 2.02 9.69 -15.77
C VAL A 131 1.35 10.39 -14.60
N PRO A 132 1.46 11.72 -14.48
CA PRO A 132 0.84 12.45 -13.39
C PRO A 132 -0.69 12.28 -13.37
N CYS A 133 -1.25 12.19 -12.17
CA CYS A 133 -2.68 12.36 -11.93
C CYS A 133 -2.89 13.66 -11.17
N LYS A 134 -3.96 14.39 -11.48
CA LYS A 134 -4.32 15.65 -10.83
C LYS A 134 -4.37 15.46 -9.31
N ASP A 135 -3.58 16.26 -8.61
CA ASP A 135 -3.45 16.26 -7.14
C ASP A 135 -3.05 14.90 -6.53
N GLY A 136 -2.56 13.95 -7.35
CA GLY A 136 -2.21 12.58 -6.92
C GLY A 136 -3.42 11.75 -6.47
N VAL A 137 -4.64 12.18 -6.79
CA VAL A 137 -5.89 11.53 -6.35
C VAL A 137 -6.12 10.25 -7.16
N SER A 138 -6.44 9.15 -6.48
CA SER A 138 -6.89 7.90 -7.11
C SER A 138 -7.95 7.20 -6.25
N HIS A 139 -8.69 6.26 -6.83
CA HIS A 139 -9.84 5.59 -6.19
C HIS A 139 -10.93 6.57 -5.72
N HIS A 140 -11.04 7.71 -6.40
CA HIS A 140 -11.98 8.77 -6.09
C HIS A 140 -12.62 9.29 -7.39
N PRO A 141 -13.89 9.72 -7.39
CA PRO A 141 -14.55 10.25 -8.59
C PRO A 141 -13.85 11.46 -9.24
N GLU A 142 -12.97 12.14 -8.51
CA GLU A 142 -12.18 13.28 -9.00
C GLU A 142 -10.82 12.89 -9.61
N GLU A 143 -10.50 11.59 -9.64
CA GLU A 143 -9.32 11.07 -10.33
C GLU A 143 -9.33 11.55 -11.80
N TYR A 144 -8.22 12.17 -12.23
CA TYR A 144 -8.11 12.76 -13.55
C TYR A 144 -6.66 12.82 -14.04
N CYS A 145 -6.43 12.27 -15.24
CA CYS A 145 -5.20 12.43 -16.01
C CYS A 145 -5.51 13.27 -17.25
N SER A 146 -4.65 14.24 -17.57
CA SER A 146 -4.87 15.10 -18.74
C SER A 146 -4.69 14.31 -20.04
N PRO A 147 -5.40 14.64 -21.14
CA PRO A 147 -5.15 14.02 -22.44
C PRO A 147 -3.68 14.12 -22.87
N GLU A 148 -3.00 15.21 -22.53
CA GLU A 148 -1.59 15.43 -22.80
C GLU A 148 -0.70 14.45 -22.02
N ASP A 149 -0.93 14.27 -20.72
CA ASP A 149 -0.21 13.30 -19.90
C ASP A 149 -0.49 11.87 -20.35
N CYS A 150 -1.75 11.54 -20.67
CA CYS A 150 -2.12 10.25 -21.26
C CYS A 150 -1.38 9.99 -22.57
N ALA A 151 -1.26 11.01 -23.43
CA ALA A 151 -0.56 10.89 -24.71
C ALA A 151 0.96 10.77 -24.55
N LEU A 152 1.54 11.41 -23.53
CA LEU A 152 2.96 11.27 -23.21
C LEU A 152 3.32 9.85 -22.71
N GLY A 153 2.40 9.20 -22.00
CA GLY A 153 2.60 7.84 -21.48
C GLY A 153 2.32 6.70 -22.47
N ALA A 154 1.71 6.98 -23.62
CA ALA A 154 1.28 5.98 -24.62
C ALA A 154 2.33 5.70 -25.70
#